data_AF-A0A1B6Y9X7-F1
#
_entry.id   AF-A0A1B6Y9X7-F1
#
_cell.length_a   1.000
_cell.length_b   1.000
_cell.length_c   1.000
_cell.angle_alpha   90.00
_cell.angle_beta   90.00
_cell.angle_gamma   90.00
#
_symmetry.space_group_name_H-M   'P 1'
#
loop_
_entity.id
_entity.type
_entity.pdbx_description
1 polymer ?
#
loop_
_entity_poly.entity_id
_entity_poly.type
_entity_poly.pdbx_seq_one_letter_code
_entity_poly.pdbx_strand_id
1 'polypeptide(L)'
;MSTKFRNLKNDLKDLEDDTVSQLNQGTLNKNSNSGKLSNYILLFAFIATLVFYVGSRIDYSGINELPERIEQAISEPSEELLQDLGTLMADMGYGELSREELIDLRRAGVTPTETQKLHDIGYTDITLDQLVEFQNARVSADYARMMKELGYYLSIEELAETRRAGVTAYFTSRMMDLGYTKEELTKENLMRMSGVEVTDRTAARLIEQRGERPTIDELVRYRISNQ
;
A
#
# COMPACT_ATOMS: atom_id res chain seq x y z
N MET A 1 -57.92 -24.44 14.17
CA MET A 1 -57.22 -23.30 14.82
C MET A 1 -56.67 -22.35 13.75
N SER A 2 -57.49 -21.43 13.22
CA SER A 2 -57.06 -20.58 12.08
C SER A 2 -57.74 -19.20 12.05
N THR A 3 -57.77 -18.53 13.21
CA THR A 3 -58.33 -17.17 13.33
C THR A 3 -57.37 -16.19 14.02
N LYS A 4 -56.38 -16.66 14.77
CA LYS A 4 -55.38 -15.77 15.42
C LYS A 4 -54.22 -15.33 14.52
N PHE A 5 -53.91 -16.05 13.45
CA PHE A 5 -52.82 -15.69 12.51
C PHE A 5 -53.23 -14.71 11.41
N ARG A 6 -54.52 -14.59 11.08
CA ARG A 6 -55.01 -13.63 10.08
C ARG A 6 -55.07 -12.19 10.62
N ASN A 7 -55.37 -12.01 11.90
CA ASN A 7 -55.38 -10.68 12.52
C ASN A 7 -53.96 -10.12 12.68
N LEU A 8 -52.96 -10.95 13.01
CA LEU A 8 -51.58 -10.48 13.17
C LEU A 8 -50.98 -9.89 11.89
N LYS A 9 -51.37 -10.40 10.71
CA LYS A 9 -50.88 -9.91 9.41
C LYS A 9 -51.54 -8.59 8.99
N ASN A 10 -52.76 -8.33 9.45
CA ASN A 10 -53.43 -7.06 9.22
C ASN A 10 -52.91 -5.99 10.19
N ASP A 11 -52.68 -6.34 11.46
CA ASP A 11 -52.14 -5.43 12.47
C ASP A 11 -50.69 -5.00 12.15
N LEU A 12 -49.88 -5.88 11.53
CA LEU A 12 -48.53 -5.54 11.05
C LEU A 12 -48.53 -4.64 9.81
N LYS A 13 -49.58 -4.71 8.98
CA LYS A 13 -49.68 -3.92 7.75
C LYS A 13 -50.16 -2.48 8.04
N ASP A 14 -51.04 -2.30 9.01
CA ASP A 14 -51.44 -0.97 9.50
C ASP A 14 -50.29 -0.24 10.23
N LEU A 15 -49.38 -0.97 10.90
CA LEU A 15 -48.18 -0.40 11.52
C LEU A 15 -47.10 0.02 10.50
N GLU A 16 -47.04 -0.63 9.33
CA GLU A 16 -46.14 -0.22 8.23
C GLU A 16 -46.65 1.03 7.49
N ASP A 17 -47.96 1.17 7.28
CA ASP A 17 -48.52 2.35 6.61
C ASP A 17 -48.55 3.61 7.50
N ASP A 18 -48.76 3.48 8.82
CA ASP A 18 -48.74 4.63 9.74
C ASP A 18 -47.33 5.19 10.00
N THR A 19 -46.28 4.37 9.87
CA THR A 19 -44.89 4.81 10.05
C THR A 19 -44.33 5.50 8.80
N VAL A 20 -44.85 5.17 7.60
CA VAL A 20 -44.43 5.79 6.34
C VAL A 20 -45.16 7.12 6.08
N SER A 21 -46.37 7.32 6.60
CA SER A 21 -47.14 8.55 6.35
C SER A 21 -46.82 9.74 7.28
N GLN A 22 -46.04 9.56 8.35
CA GLN A 22 -45.64 10.66 9.26
C GLN A 22 -44.24 11.26 9.00
N LEU A 23 -43.48 10.74 8.04
CA LEU A 23 -42.14 11.27 7.71
C LEU A 23 -42.11 12.31 6.59
N ASN A 24 -43.27 12.75 6.07
CA ASN A 24 -43.31 13.65 4.91
C ASN A 24 -43.83 15.08 5.19
N GLN A 25 -43.78 15.55 6.44
CA GLN A 25 -43.91 16.98 6.74
C GLN A 25 -42.99 17.38 7.90
N GLY A 26 -41.82 17.92 7.55
CA GLY A 26 -40.84 18.38 8.54
C GLY A 26 -39.54 18.82 7.87
N THR A 27 -39.59 19.95 7.18
CA THR A 27 -38.43 20.63 6.60
C THR A 27 -37.44 21.00 7.72
N LEU A 28 -36.44 20.16 7.99
CA LEU A 28 -35.21 20.57 8.67
C LEU A 28 -34.00 19.88 8.04
N ASN A 29 -33.30 20.70 7.25
CA ASN A 29 -31.95 20.52 6.80
C ASN A 29 -31.01 20.14 7.96
N LYS A 30 -30.46 18.92 7.96
CA LYS A 30 -29.19 18.63 8.63
C LYS A 30 -28.48 17.41 8.04
N ASN A 31 -27.48 17.71 7.23
CA ASN A 31 -26.33 16.87 6.90
C ASN A 31 -25.88 16.01 8.10
N SER A 32 -25.97 14.68 8.02
CA SER A 32 -25.04 13.80 8.74
C SER A 32 -25.06 12.38 8.17
N ASN A 33 -23.87 11.82 8.00
CA ASN A 33 -23.55 10.56 7.34
C ASN A 33 -23.91 9.35 8.24
N SER A 34 -25.21 9.09 8.44
CA SER A 34 -25.73 8.27 9.56
C SER A 34 -25.83 6.76 9.31
N GLY A 35 -25.41 6.24 8.16
CA GLY A 35 -25.53 4.81 7.84
C GLY A 35 -24.57 3.86 8.57
N LYS A 36 -23.49 4.37 9.18
CA LYS A 36 -22.51 3.54 9.90
C LYS A 36 -22.76 3.52 11.42
N LEU A 37 -23.14 4.65 12.02
CA LEU A 37 -23.36 4.76 13.46
C LEU A 37 -24.57 3.96 13.95
N SER A 38 -25.65 3.89 13.16
CA SER A 38 -26.83 3.08 13.48
C SER A 38 -26.48 1.59 13.60
N ASN A 39 -25.60 1.08 12.73
CA ASN A 39 -25.18 -0.32 12.72
C ASN A 39 -24.29 -0.67 13.93
N TYR A 40 -23.40 0.25 14.37
CA TYR A 40 -22.59 0.03 15.57
C TYR A 40 -23.44 0.08 16.85
N ILE A 41 -24.45 0.96 16.90
CA ILE A 41 -25.39 1.02 18.02
C ILE A 41 -26.20 -0.28 18.13
N LEU A 42 -26.66 -0.82 17.00
CA LEU A 42 -27.35 -2.10 16.94
C LEU A 42 -26.46 -3.28 17.34
N LEU A 43 -25.21 -3.31 16.88
CA LEU A 43 -24.24 -4.33 17.27
C LEU A 43 -23.92 -4.27 18.77
N PHE A 44 -23.73 -3.07 19.31
CA PHE A 44 -23.48 -2.87 20.74
C PHE A 44 -24.69 -3.28 21.58
N ALA A 45 -25.90 -2.91 21.17
CA ALA A 45 -27.13 -3.33 21.83
C ALA A 45 -27.30 -4.85 21.80
N PHE A 46 -26.98 -5.50 20.67
CA PHE A 46 -27.01 -6.95 20.51
C PHE A 46 -25.99 -7.64 21.42
N ILE A 47 -24.74 -7.17 21.45
CA ILE A 47 -23.71 -7.71 22.34
C ILE A 47 -24.12 -7.53 23.80
N ALA A 48 -24.63 -6.36 24.19
CA ALA A 48 -25.09 -6.11 25.56
C ALA A 48 -26.26 -7.01 25.97
N THR A 49 -27.24 -7.23 25.09
CA THR A 49 -28.35 -8.16 25.35
C THR A 49 -27.88 -9.61 25.38
N LEU A 50 -26.95 -10.00 24.51
CA LEU A 50 -26.33 -11.33 24.52
C LEU A 50 -25.60 -11.59 25.84
N VAL A 51 -24.78 -10.64 26.29
CA VAL A 51 -24.04 -10.70 27.56
C VAL A 51 -24.99 -10.78 28.76
N PHE A 52 -26.07 -9.99 28.75
CA PHE A 52 -27.10 -10.02 29.79
C PHE A 52 -27.89 -11.34 29.80
N TYR A 53 -28.19 -11.90 28.64
CA TYR A 53 -28.99 -13.12 28.47
C TYR A 53 -28.20 -14.41 28.79
N VAL A 54 -26.91 -14.47 28.44
CA VAL A 54 -26.04 -15.61 28.77
C VAL A 54 -25.74 -15.69 30.29
N GLY A 55 -26.01 -14.60 31.02
CA GLY A 55 -25.94 -14.56 32.47
C GLY A 55 -24.50 -14.57 32.97
N SER A 56 -24.32 -14.14 34.22
CA SER A 56 -23.06 -13.87 34.94
C SER A 56 -22.09 -15.08 35.11
N ARG A 57 -22.20 -16.10 34.26
CA ARG A 57 -21.36 -17.31 34.22
C ARG A 57 -20.09 -17.13 33.40
N ILE A 58 -19.96 -16.04 32.64
CA ILE A 58 -18.75 -15.70 31.88
C ILE A 58 -17.79 -15.04 32.86
N ASP A 59 -16.60 -15.64 33.03
CA ASP A 59 -15.51 -15.02 33.77
C ASP A 59 -14.97 -13.84 32.94
N TYR A 60 -15.25 -12.63 33.42
CA TYR A 60 -14.81 -11.39 32.80
C TYR A 60 -13.35 -11.05 33.13
N SER A 61 -12.64 -11.84 33.94
CA SER A 61 -11.23 -11.58 34.27
C SER A 61 -10.33 -11.51 33.02
N GLY A 62 -10.63 -12.30 32.00
CA GLY A 62 -9.89 -12.32 30.73
C GLY A 62 -10.21 -11.18 29.76
N ILE A 63 -11.23 -10.33 30.02
CA ILE A 63 -11.55 -9.21 29.11
C ILE A 63 -10.57 -8.05 29.21
N ASN A 64 -9.81 -7.98 30.31
CA ASN A 64 -8.76 -6.97 30.48
C ASN A 64 -7.54 -7.25 29.61
N GLU A 65 -7.33 -8.51 29.20
CA GLU A 65 -6.25 -8.95 28.28
C GLU A 65 -6.73 -9.09 26.83
N LEU A 66 -8.05 -9.01 26.58
CA LEU A 66 -8.60 -9.02 25.22
C LEU A 66 -8.02 -7.92 24.30
N PRO A 67 -7.79 -6.66 24.74
CA PRO A 67 -7.20 -5.67 23.85
C PRO A 67 -5.81 -6.11 23.35
N GLU A 68 -4.94 -6.61 24.22
CA GLU A 68 -3.60 -7.09 23.84
C GLU A 68 -3.67 -8.33 22.93
N ARG A 69 -4.56 -9.29 23.22
CA ARG A 69 -4.74 -10.50 22.39
C ARG A 69 -5.33 -10.19 21.02
N ILE A 70 -6.23 -9.21 20.94
CA ILE A 70 -6.80 -8.74 19.68
C ILE A 70 -5.72 -7.98 18.89
N GLU A 71 -4.96 -7.09 19.55
CA GLU A 71 -3.84 -6.36 18.93
C GLU A 71 -2.80 -7.32 18.36
N GLN A 72 -2.44 -8.37 19.07
CA GLN A 72 -1.49 -9.37 18.59
C GLN A 72 -2.05 -10.19 17.43
N ALA A 73 -3.31 -10.63 17.50
CA ALA A 73 -3.97 -11.39 16.44
C ALA A 73 -4.21 -10.59 15.14
N ILE A 74 -4.32 -9.25 15.22
CA ILE A 74 -4.47 -8.39 14.03
C ILE A 74 -3.14 -7.85 13.51
N SER A 75 -2.08 -7.88 14.32
CA SER A 75 -0.76 -7.32 13.95
C SER A 75 0.23 -8.37 13.46
N GLU A 76 0.06 -9.64 13.83
CA GLU A 76 0.91 -10.73 13.35
C GLU A 76 0.46 -11.22 11.95
N PRO A 77 1.39 -11.44 11.00
CA PRO A 77 1.08 -12.12 9.75
C PRO A 77 0.50 -13.51 10.01
N SER A 78 -0.43 -13.97 9.17
CA SER A 78 -1.01 -15.31 9.34
C SER A 78 0.05 -16.41 9.15
N GLU A 79 -0.09 -17.54 9.87
CA GLU A 79 0.86 -18.65 9.80
C GLU A 79 1.02 -19.22 8.38
N GLU A 80 -0.07 -19.31 7.62
CA GLU A 80 -0.04 -19.71 6.21
C GLU A 80 0.88 -18.80 5.38
N LEU A 81 0.79 -17.49 5.58
CA LEU A 81 1.62 -16.52 4.87
C LEU A 81 3.09 -16.55 5.30
N LEU A 82 3.39 -16.95 6.54
CA LEU A 82 4.76 -17.17 7.00
C LEU A 82 5.33 -18.46 6.41
N GLN A 83 4.54 -19.53 6.37
CA GLN A 83 4.93 -20.80 5.77
C GLN A 83 5.21 -20.66 4.27
N ASP A 84 4.36 -19.95 3.54
CA ASP A 84 4.56 -19.67 2.11
C ASP A 84 5.84 -18.86 1.88
N LEU A 85 6.09 -17.83 2.71
CA LEU A 85 7.32 -17.05 2.64
C LEU A 85 8.55 -17.91 2.93
N GLY A 86 8.51 -18.74 3.98
CA GLY A 86 9.62 -19.61 4.35
C GLY A 86 9.96 -20.63 3.26
N THR A 87 8.95 -21.24 2.66
CA THR A 87 9.12 -22.18 1.53
C THR A 87 9.79 -21.48 0.35
N LEU A 88 9.29 -20.29 -0.03
CA LEU A 88 9.89 -19.53 -1.13
C LEU A 88 11.35 -19.15 -0.83
N MET A 89 11.63 -18.66 0.39
CA MET A 89 12.98 -18.26 0.79
C MET A 89 13.94 -19.46 0.75
N ALA A 90 13.50 -20.63 1.18
CA ALA A 90 14.28 -21.86 1.07
C ALA A 90 14.55 -22.24 -0.41
N ASP A 91 13.53 -22.17 -1.27
CA ASP A 91 13.64 -22.46 -2.71
C ASP A 91 14.59 -21.52 -3.44
N MET A 92 14.67 -20.26 -3.00
CA MET A 92 15.61 -19.25 -3.53
C MET A 92 17.02 -19.35 -2.91
N GLY A 93 17.26 -20.29 -1.99
CA GLY A 93 18.58 -20.56 -1.43
C GLY A 93 18.93 -19.76 -0.17
N TYR A 94 17.98 -19.09 0.47
CA TYR A 94 18.19 -18.40 1.76
C TYR A 94 18.27 -19.36 2.95
N GLY A 95 17.93 -20.63 2.75
CA GLY A 95 17.86 -21.64 3.79
C GLY A 95 16.55 -21.60 4.58
N GLU A 96 16.48 -22.43 5.62
CA GLU A 96 15.34 -22.45 6.54
C GLU A 96 15.43 -21.26 7.49
N LEU A 97 14.48 -20.33 7.38
CA LEU A 97 14.36 -19.18 8.27
C LEU A 97 13.46 -19.52 9.46
N SER A 98 13.82 -19.01 10.64
CA SER A 98 12.99 -19.10 11.84
C SER A 98 11.67 -18.33 11.69
N ARG A 99 10.68 -18.68 12.52
CA ARG A 99 9.39 -17.97 12.55
C ARG A 99 9.60 -16.48 12.81
N GLU A 100 10.48 -16.15 13.75
CA GLU A 100 10.81 -14.77 14.12
C GLU A 100 11.41 -14.00 12.94
N GLU A 101 12.36 -14.59 12.20
CA GLU A 101 12.94 -13.96 11.00
C GLU A 101 11.90 -13.72 9.90
N LEU A 102 10.99 -14.68 9.68
CA LEU A 102 9.89 -14.53 8.71
C LEU A 102 8.94 -13.40 9.11
N ILE A 103 8.64 -13.26 10.40
CA ILE A 103 7.84 -12.15 10.92
C ILE A 103 8.53 -10.81 10.68
N ASP A 104 9.84 -10.73 10.93
CA ASP A 104 10.59 -9.49 10.75
C ASP A 104 10.70 -9.10 9.27
N LEU A 105 10.92 -10.06 8.37
CA LEU A 105 10.84 -9.84 6.92
C LEU A 105 9.46 -9.32 6.51
N ARG A 106 8.39 -9.89 7.05
CA ARG A 106 7.03 -9.43 6.78
C ARG A 106 6.76 -8.03 7.30
N ARG A 107 7.23 -7.70 8.50
CA ARG A 107 7.14 -6.35 9.07
C ARG A 107 7.91 -5.32 8.24
N ALA A 108 9.04 -5.73 7.67
CA ALA A 108 9.81 -4.92 6.71
C ALA A 108 9.13 -4.78 5.34
N GLY A 109 8.01 -5.47 5.10
CA GLY A 109 7.25 -5.41 3.85
C GLY A 109 7.77 -6.34 2.75
N VAL A 110 8.68 -7.27 3.08
CA VAL A 110 9.12 -8.30 2.14
C VAL A 110 7.95 -9.23 1.83
N THR A 111 7.71 -9.48 0.54
CA THR A 111 6.63 -10.35 0.09
C THR A 111 7.17 -11.44 -0.84
N PRO A 112 6.59 -12.65 -0.82
CA PRO A 112 7.02 -13.74 -1.69
C PRO A 112 7.03 -13.31 -3.18
N THR A 113 5.96 -12.63 -3.59
CA THR A 113 5.77 -12.19 -4.98
C THR A 113 6.84 -11.21 -5.45
N GLU A 114 7.22 -10.21 -4.64
CA GLU A 114 8.25 -9.26 -5.04
C GLU A 114 9.63 -9.90 -5.07
N THR A 115 9.95 -10.78 -4.11
CA THR A 115 11.24 -11.48 -4.12
C THR A 115 11.37 -12.41 -5.32
N GLN A 116 10.31 -13.15 -5.67
CA GLN A 116 10.30 -14.00 -6.88
C GLN A 116 10.51 -13.16 -8.15
N LYS A 117 9.83 -12.01 -8.28
CA LYS A 117 10.02 -11.14 -9.46
C LYS A 117 11.45 -10.63 -9.58
N LEU A 118 12.10 -10.29 -8.46
CA LEU A 118 13.51 -9.87 -8.46
C LEU A 118 14.43 -11.00 -8.95
N HIS A 119 14.18 -12.22 -8.48
CA HIS A 119 14.89 -13.41 -8.93
C HIS A 119 14.67 -13.65 -10.44
N ASP A 120 13.43 -13.55 -10.92
CA ASP A 120 13.06 -13.76 -12.34
C ASP A 120 13.72 -12.76 -13.29
N ILE A 121 13.96 -11.52 -12.84
CA ILE A 121 14.69 -10.52 -13.63
C ILE A 121 16.20 -10.61 -13.46
N GLY A 122 16.69 -11.60 -12.71
CA GLY A 122 18.10 -11.98 -12.61
C GLY A 122 18.85 -11.47 -11.39
N TYR A 123 18.17 -10.94 -10.36
CA TYR A 123 18.78 -10.68 -9.07
C TYR A 123 18.65 -11.93 -8.19
N THR A 124 19.56 -12.90 -8.38
CA THR A 124 19.52 -14.18 -7.67
C THR A 124 20.31 -14.17 -6.37
N ASP A 125 21.34 -13.34 -6.29
CA ASP A 125 22.30 -13.33 -5.18
C ASP A 125 22.05 -12.13 -4.25
N ILE A 126 20.79 -11.91 -3.86
CA ILE A 126 20.40 -10.83 -2.95
C ILE A 126 20.45 -11.34 -1.52
N THR A 127 21.00 -10.61 -0.55
CA THR A 127 20.94 -10.96 0.88
C THR A 127 19.59 -10.56 1.50
N LEU A 128 19.23 -11.13 2.65
CA LEU A 128 18.01 -10.73 3.37
C LEU A 128 18.02 -9.23 3.73
N ASP A 129 19.17 -8.71 4.17
CA ASP A 129 19.33 -7.30 4.49
C ASP A 129 19.11 -6.40 3.27
N GLN A 130 19.61 -6.80 2.10
CA GLN A 130 19.39 -6.08 0.85
C GLN A 130 17.92 -6.11 0.43
N LEU A 131 17.20 -7.21 0.63
CA LEU A 131 15.74 -7.26 0.39
C LEU A 131 14.99 -6.31 1.31
N VAL A 132 15.38 -6.24 2.58
CA VAL A 132 14.80 -5.29 3.54
C VAL A 132 15.11 -3.84 3.13
N GLU A 133 16.35 -3.53 2.74
CA GLU A 133 16.70 -2.19 2.25
C GLU A 133 15.90 -1.81 0.99
N PHE A 134 15.78 -2.74 0.04
CA PHE A 134 15.00 -2.55 -1.19
C PHE A 134 13.55 -2.16 -0.89
N GLN A 135 12.91 -2.85 0.06
CA GLN A 135 11.55 -2.54 0.49
C GLN A 135 11.47 -1.20 1.25
N ASN A 136 12.41 -0.93 2.14
CA ASN A 136 12.48 0.34 2.88
C ASN A 136 12.65 1.54 1.95
N ALA A 137 13.44 1.39 0.89
CA ALA A 137 13.62 2.39 -0.16
C ALA A 137 12.41 2.48 -1.12
N ARG A 138 11.36 1.68 -0.92
CA ARG A 138 10.14 1.61 -1.75
C ARG A 138 10.46 1.40 -3.22
N VAL A 139 11.43 0.54 -3.47
CA VAL A 139 11.77 0.06 -4.80
C VAL A 139 10.81 -1.07 -5.15
N SER A 140 10.43 -1.18 -6.42
CA SER A 140 9.62 -2.30 -6.91
C SER A 140 10.40 -3.12 -7.92
N ALA A 141 10.09 -4.41 -8.04
CA ALA A 141 10.70 -5.25 -9.07
C ALA A 141 10.42 -4.70 -10.49
N ASP A 142 9.28 -4.04 -10.70
CA ASP A 142 8.97 -3.35 -11.95
C ASP A 142 9.91 -2.19 -12.25
N TYR A 143 10.29 -1.38 -11.25
CA TYR A 143 11.29 -0.34 -11.43
C TYR A 143 12.64 -0.94 -11.85
N ALA A 144 13.09 -1.99 -11.16
CA ALA A 144 14.34 -2.69 -11.47
C ALA A 144 14.33 -3.25 -12.90
N ARG A 145 13.22 -3.90 -13.31
CA ARG A 145 13.01 -4.41 -14.67
C ARG A 145 13.06 -3.30 -15.71
N MET A 146 12.31 -2.22 -15.53
CA MET A 146 12.29 -1.11 -16.48
C MET A 146 13.64 -0.42 -16.61
N MET A 147 14.38 -0.23 -15.51
CA MET A 147 15.74 0.30 -15.56
C MET A 147 16.66 -0.62 -16.39
N LYS A 148 16.56 -1.94 -16.20
CA LYS A 148 17.30 -2.94 -16.99
C LYS A 148 16.93 -2.89 -18.47
N GLU A 149 15.65 -2.76 -18.82
CA GLU A 149 15.16 -2.60 -20.20
C GLU A 149 15.69 -1.33 -20.86
N LEU A 150 15.87 -0.25 -20.10
CA LEU A 150 16.54 0.98 -20.55
C LEU A 150 18.08 0.84 -20.61
N GLY A 151 18.61 -0.34 -20.31
CA GLY A 151 20.02 -0.67 -20.36
C GLY A 151 20.80 -0.34 -19.08
N TYR A 152 20.14 0.00 -17.97
CA TYR A 152 20.78 0.26 -16.68
C TYR A 152 20.80 -1.01 -15.83
N TYR A 153 21.96 -1.64 -15.73
CA TYR A 153 22.22 -2.80 -14.88
C TYR A 153 22.74 -2.32 -13.53
N LEU A 154 21.83 -1.96 -12.64
CA LEU A 154 22.13 -1.42 -11.31
C LEU A 154 22.11 -2.54 -10.27
N SER A 155 22.94 -2.47 -9.23
CA SER A 155 22.80 -3.35 -8.06
C SER A 155 21.53 -3.04 -7.27
N ILE A 156 21.17 -3.90 -6.32
CA ILE A 156 20.02 -3.66 -5.42
C ILE A 156 20.20 -2.37 -4.61
N GLU A 157 21.40 -2.12 -4.11
CA GLU A 157 21.75 -0.89 -3.40
C GLU A 157 21.65 0.31 -4.33
N GLU A 158 22.17 0.20 -5.55
CA GLU A 158 22.10 1.31 -6.52
C GLU A 158 20.66 1.63 -6.91
N LEU A 159 19.79 0.62 -7.06
CA LEU A 159 18.35 0.81 -7.28
C LEU A 159 17.69 1.51 -6.09
N ALA A 160 18.07 1.14 -4.86
CA ALA A 160 17.59 1.81 -3.66
C ALA A 160 18.07 3.26 -3.59
N GLU A 161 19.33 3.54 -3.92
CA GLU A 161 19.90 4.89 -3.99
C GLU A 161 19.20 5.76 -5.03
N THR A 162 19.05 5.28 -6.27
CA THR A 162 18.38 6.04 -7.33
C THR A 162 16.92 6.30 -6.98
N ARG A 163 16.23 5.31 -6.40
CA ARG A 163 14.84 5.45 -5.98
C ARG A 163 14.69 6.46 -4.84
N ARG A 164 15.56 6.39 -3.82
CA ARG A 164 15.61 7.38 -2.72
C ARG A 164 15.86 8.79 -3.23
N ALA A 165 16.67 8.94 -4.27
CA ALA A 165 16.90 10.22 -4.94
C ALA A 165 15.75 10.68 -5.84
N GLY A 166 14.67 9.90 -5.97
CA GLY A 166 13.48 10.23 -6.76
C GLY A 166 13.56 9.87 -8.25
N VAL A 167 14.61 9.17 -8.67
CA VAL A 167 14.76 8.76 -10.08
C VAL A 167 13.65 7.76 -10.45
N THR A 168 13.10 7.92 -11.65
CA THR A 168 12.09 7.01 -12.20
C THR A 168 12.52 6.50 -13.57
N ALA A 169 12.11 5.28 -13.91
CA ALA A 169 12.32 4.74 -15.25
C ALA A 169 11.60 5.59 -16.31
N TYR A 170 10.42 6.14 -15.98
CA TYR A 170 9.70 7.08 -16.83
C TYR A 170 10.56 8.31 -17.16
N PHE A 171 11.07 9.03 -16.14
CA PHE A 171 11.93 10.19 -16.37
C PHE A 171 13.15 9.83 -17.23
N THR A 172 13.81 8.72 -16.92
CA THR A 172 14.99 8.24 -17.65
C THR A 172 14.67 7.98 -19.13
N SER A 173 13.59 7.25 -19.42
CA SER A 173 13.11 6.99 -20.78
C SER A 173 12.78 8.28 -21.53
N ARG A 174 12.08 9.22 -20.87
CA ARG A 174 11.72 10.51 -21.49
C ARG A 174 12.93 11.36 -21.82
N MET A 175 13.97 11.33 -20.99
CA MET A 175 15.22 12.01 -21.30
C MET A 175 15.93 11.34 -22.49
N MET A 176 15.91 10.01 -22.60
CA MET A 176 16.44 9.32 -23.79
C MET A 176 15.66 9.70 -25.07
N ASP A 177 14.32 9.81 -25.00
CA ASP A 177 13.48 10.26 -26.11
C ASP A 177 13.83 11.68 -26.59
N LEU A 178 14.32 12.53 -25.67
CA LEU A 178 14.79 13.89 -25.97
C LEU A 178 16.22 13.92 -26.55
N GLY A 179 16.83 12.76 -26.78
CA GLY A 179 18.15 12.63 -27.42
C GLY A 179 19.32 12.73 -26.45
N TYR A 180 19.10 12.57 -25.14
CA TYR A 180 20.20 12.40 -24.18
C TYR A 180 20.70 10.95 -24.22
N THR A 181 22.01 10.81 -24.33
CA THR A 181 22.67 9.50 -24.41
C THR A 181 22.79 8.85 -23.03
N LYS A 182 23.05 7.53 -22.99
CA LYS A 182 23.26 6.82 -21.73
C LYS A 182 24.54 7.29 -21.02
N GLU A 183 25.53 7.71 -21.79
CA GLU A 183 26.79 8.28 -21.31
C GLU A 183 26.54 9.63 -20.60
N GLU A 184 25.54 10.40 -21.03
CA GLU A 184 25.11 11.63 -20.35
C GLU A 184 24.20 11.33 -19.15
N LEU A 185 23.31 10.35 -19.30
CA LEU A 185 22.34 9.93 -18.27
C LEU A 185 22.93 8.91 -17.30
N THR A 186 24.15 9.14 -16.78
CA THR A 186 24.72 8.28 -15.74
C THR A 186 23.84 8.26 -14.50
N LYS A 187 24.00 7.22 -13.66
CA LYS A 187 23.33 7.11 -12.36
C LYS A 187 23.42 8.42 -11.57
N GLU A 188 24.61 8.98 -11.46
CA GLU A 188 24.90 10.21 -10.74
C GLU A 188 24.18 11.41 -11.37
N ASN A 189 24.17 11.51 -12.69
CA ASN A 189 23.49 12.61 -13.39
C ASN A 189 21.96 12.52 -13.26
N LEU A 190 21.38 11.32 -13.32
CA LEU A 190 19.95 11.11 -13.05
C LEU A 190 19.60 11.54 -11.61
N MET A 191 20.42 11.13 -10.63
CA MET A 191 20.23 11.52 -9.23
C MET A 191 20.40 13.02 -9.02
N ARG A 192 21.42 13.65 -9.61
CA ARG A 192 21.66 15.10 -9.56
C ARG A 192 20.47 15.87 -10.13
N MET A 193 19.98 15.48 -11.30
CA MET A 193 18.81 16.10 -11.93
C MET A 193 17.56 15.95 -11.07
N SER A 194 17.29 14.74 -10.56
CA SER A 194 16.14 14.47 -9.71
C SER A 194 16.19 15.27 -8.40
N GLY A 195 17.37 15.35 -7.76
CA GLY A 195 17.56 16.07 -6.50
C GLY A 195 17.32 17.58 -6.56
N VAL A 196 17.41 18.18 -7.75
CA VAL A 196 17.01 19.59 -7.97
C VAL A 196 15.67 19.74 -8.68
N GLU A 197 14.93 18.65 -8.90
CA GLU A 197 13.64 18.62 -9.61
C GLU A 197 13.73 19.07 -11.09
N VAL A 198 14.78 18.65 -11.81
CA VAL A 198 14.78 18.70 -13.27
C VAL A 198 13.77 17.67 -13.79
N THR A 199 12.95 18.09 -14.76
CA THR A 199 11.93 17.25 -15.39
C THR A 199 12.16 17.17 -16.90
N ASP A 200 11.60 16.14 -17.54
CA ASP A 200 11.57 16.01 -19.00
C ASP A 200 10.89 17.21 -19.66
N ARG A 201 9.84 17.77 -19.03
CA ARG A 201 9.18 18.99 -19.50
C ARG A 201 10.10 20.21 -19.49
N THR A 202 10.92 20.36 -18.45
CA THR A 202 11.93 21.43 -18.40
C THR A 202 12.93 21.31 -19.54
N ALA A 203 13.44 20.09 -19.78
CA ALA A 203 14.38 19.83 -20.87
C ALA A 203 13.74 20.09 -22.24
N ALA A 204 12.55 19.56 -22.50
CA ALA A 204 11.81 19.75 -23.75
C ALA A 204 11.56 21.23 -24.07
N ARG A 205 11.11 22.01 -23.08
CA ARG A 205 10.88 23.45 -23.24
C ARG A 205 12.16 24.21 -23.57
N LEU A 206 13.29 23.86 -22.94
CA LEU A 206 14.57 24.53 -23.22
C LEU A 206 15.10 24.18 -24.62
N ILE A 207 14.89 22.96 -25.09
CA ILE A 207 15.18 22.55 -26.47
C ILE A 207 14.39 23.41 -27.45
N GLU A 208 13.09 23.56 -27.24
CA GLU A 208 12.21 24.37 -28.09
C GLU A 208 12.61 25.85 -28.10
N GLN A 209 12.93 26.42 -26.95
CA GLN A 209 13.28 27.84 -26.82
C GLN A 209 14.65 28.19 -27.40
N ARG A 210 15.64 27.30 -27.28
CA ARG A 210 17.02 27.55 -27.70
C ARG A 210 17.30 27.05 -29.11
N GLY A 211 16.52 26.08 -29.61
CA GLY A 211 16.83 25.34 -30.84
C GLY A 211 18.00 24.36 -30.70
N GLU A 212 18.55 24.21 -29.49
CA GLU A 212 19.66 23.31 -29.17
C GLU A 212 19.36 22.58 -27.86
N ARG A 213 19.83 21.33 -27.76
CA ARG A 213 19.67 20.52 -26.56
C ARG A 213 20.64 20.99 -25.47
N PRO A 214 20.14 21.42 -24.29
CA PRO A 214 21.00 21.79 -23.19
C PRO A 214 21.74 20.56 -22.65
N THR A 215 22.91 20.79 -22.08
CA THR A 215 23.65 19.77 -21.33
C THR A 215 22.99 19.49 -19.98
N ILE A 216 23.35 18.36 -19.35
CA ILE A 216 22.88 18.02 -18.01
C ILE A 216 23.21 19.12 -17.00
N ASP A 217 24.43 19.67 -17.05
CA ASP A 217 24.85 20.73 -16.13
C ASP A 217 24.06 22.03 -16.34
N GLU A 218 23.69 22.34 -17.59
CA GLU A 218 22.82 23.48 -17.87
C GLU A 218 21.40 23.28 -17.35
N LEU A 219 20.84 22.07 -17.46
CA LEU A 219 19.52 21.76 -16.89
C LEU A 219 19.53 21.94 -15.37
N VAL A 220 20.54 21.38 -14.69
CA VAL A 220 20.70 21.47 -13.24
C VAL A 220 20.89 22.94 -12.82
N ARG A 221 21.81 23.66 -13.48
CA ARG A 221 22.05 25.09 -13.21
C ARG A 221 20.80 25.93 -13.44
N TYR A 222 20.08 25.68 -14.52
CA TYR A 222 18.82 26.38 -14.82
C TYR A 222 17.81 26.18 -13.70
N ARG A 223 17.65 24.94 -13.21
CA ARG A 223 16.66 24.65 -12.17
C ARG A 223 17.04 25.27 -10.83
N ILE A 224 18.32 25.21 -10.44
CA ILE A 224 18.83 25.86 -9.22
C ILE A 224 18.66 27.39 -9.27
N SER A 225 18.93 28.01 -10.42
CA SER A 225 18.83 29.47 -10.57
C SER A 225 17.40 30.03 -10.57
N ASN A 226 16.39 29.16 -10.74
CA ASN A 226 14.97 29.54 -10.82
C ASN A 226 14.15 28.93 -9.68
N GLN A 227 14.81 28.54 -8.58
CA GLN A 227 14.18 28.24 -7.29
C GLN A 227 14.16 29.52 -6.44
#